data_AF-A0A562MC63-F1
#
_entry.id   AF-A0A562MC63-F1
#
_cell.length_a   1.000
_cell.length_b   1.000
_cell.length_c   1.000
_cell.angle_alpha   90.00
_cell.angle_beta   90.00
_cell.angle_gamma   90.00
#
_symmetry.space_group_name_H-M   'P 1'
#
loop_
_entity.id
_entity.type
_entity.pdbx_description
1 polymer ?
#
loop_
_entity_poly.entity_id
_entity_poly.type
_entity_poly.pdbx_seq_one_letter_code
_entity_poly.pdbx_strand_id
1 'polypeptide(L)'
;MKKCNIFFIILLLLTVFSCNKDTVSYIDPAGNYAVNFDFPSGNVTAPAKVVLINRSKYSDKYQWDFQDAQSISKDGNPTDISSSSQIVPDTLYYEVPGTYEVKLTAWQGEKSESLTKTLVVTKMQPKIVVPENIGVYLKVGFSVEAFAYPGKTLTYAWDFGEGGTSTEANPVVMFQTEGEHIVRLTINDGEESLSTEVTVQVMGELAQSLYFTDVKTGKLFRYAFKEKSIPTLDGYNVSLGVHPMAMQVFNNRVYISDAGNNIYFATAAGDGRIFSVDLKGENEKVLGRNTVSTTSGYQYDPFNFVIDSASAMLFYTGRNFNIFGISVTSDNITLPTTQRMGIVAANAGVSSVYNWIDGGVQIVGSELWYSKQANGKGLYKFNLSTNTFISRLSAFDNFSIRNFIVDQVNSKIYFVLNNASGSYQTGLYRSNLDGSSIQLIDELEGFSIEGSGTEIALITSLAIDRNIAGYLYYGYRSSTDVGTTGSVIGTGANSGIKRYKLDGSKQAEFLLKGYIPYGIAMDYVKR
;
A
#
# COMPACT_ATOMS: atom_id res chain seq x y z
N MET A 1 -29.36 -53.93 7.24
CA MET A 1 -30.15 -55.17 7.16
C MET A 1 -30.02 -55.75 5.77
N LYS A 2 -29.48 -56.99 5.71
CA LYS A 2 -29.45 -58.02 4.65
C LYS A 2 -30.21 -57.74 3.34
N LYS A 3 -29.59 -57.99 2.17
CA LYS A 3 -29.45 -59.31 1.51
C LYS A 3 -28.66 -59.22 0.20
N CYS A 4 -27.66 -60.10 0.09
CA CYS A 4 -27.08 -60.63 -1.14
C CYS A 4 -27.76 -62.00 -1.43
N ASN A 5 -27.89 -62.40 -2.69
CA ASN A 5 -28.03 -63.78 -3.26
C ASN A 5 -28.34 -63.61 -4.77
N ILE A 6 -27.46 -63.85 -5.75
CA ILE A 6 -26.80 -65.08 -6.26
C ILE A 6 -27.76 -66.10 -6.93
N PHE A 7 -27.60 -66.17 -8.27
CA PHE A 7 -27.62 -67.31 -9.23
C PHE A 7 -28.88 -68.12 -9.61
N PHE A 8 -29.06 -68.29 -10.92
CA PHE A 8 -29.48 -69.52 -11.64
C PHE A 8 -28.97 -69.40 -13.13
N ILE A 9 -27.99 -70.17 -13.66
CA ILE A 9 -27.98 -71.59 -14.14
C ILE A 9 -28.78 -71.76 -15.47
N ILE A 10 -28.38 -72.42 -16.58
CA ILE A 10 -27.23 -73.23 -17.03
C ILE A 10 -27.24 -73.33 -18.59
N LEU A 11 -26.06 -73.65 -19.14
CA LEU A 11 -25.60 -73.88 -20.53
C LEU A 11 -26.18 -75.14 -21.24
N LEU A 12 -26.30 -75.13 -22.58
CA LEU A 12 -26.21 -76.35 -23.42
C LEU A 12 -25.61 -76.05 -24.81
N LEU A 13 -24.55 -76.79 -25.18
CA LEU A 13 -23.90 -76.86 -26.50
C LEU A 13 -24.65 -77.80 -27.46
N LEU A 14 -24.65 -77.53 -28.79
CA LEU A 14 -23.87 -78.29 -29.80
C LEU A 14 -24.07 -77.74 -31.25
N THR A 15 -23.03 -77.97 -32.07
CA THR A 15 -22.69 -77.58 -33.45
C THR A 15 -23.55 -78.31 -34.53
N VAL A 16 -23.58 -78.05 -35.86
CA VAL A 16 -22.62 -77.61 -36.91
C VAL A 16 -23.40 -77.19 -38.19
N PHE A 17 -22.93 -76.23 -39.00
CA PHE A 17 -22.59 -76.39 -40.45
C PHE A 17 -22.18 -75.06 -41.14
N SER A 18 -20.93 -75.08 -41.64
CA SER A 18 -20.30 -74.41 -42.79
C SER A 18 -20.64 -72.98 -43.25
N CYS A 19 -19.61 -72.14 -43.15
CA CYS A 19 -18.96 -71.38 -44.24
C CYS A 19 -19.82 -70.49 -45.15
N ASN A 20 -19.62 -69.17 -45.02
CA ASN A 20 -19.10 -68.39 -46.15
C ASN A 20 -18.32 -67.17 -45.65
N LYS A 21 -17.23 -66.89 -46.35
CA LYS A 21 -16.38 -65.71 -46.20
C LYS A 21 -17.21 -64.45 -46.48
N ASP A 22 -17.44 -63.66 -45.45
CA ASP A 22 -17.60 -62.22 -45.64
C ASP A 22 -16.23 -61.60 -45.48
N THR A 23 -15.50 -61.57 -46.59
CA THR A 23 -14.40 -60.63 -46.77
C THR A 23 -15.00 -59.23 -46.63
N VAL A 24 -14.79 -58.59 -45.49
CA VAL A 24 -14.91 -57.14 -45.41
C VAL A 24 -13.82 -56.59 -46.31
N SER A 25 -14.25 -56.14 -47.48
CA SER A 25 -13.46 -55.34 -48.41
C SER A 25 -12.89 -54.18 -47.62
N TYR A 26 -11.55 -54.11 -47.57
CA TYR A 26 -10.83 -52.92 -47.17
C TYR A 26 -11.34 -51.76 -48.04
N ILE A 27 -12.18 -50.92 -47.46
CA ILE A 27 -12.49 -49.61 -48.04
C ILE A 27 -11.22 -48.80 -47.82
N ASP A 28 -10.44 -48.63 -48.89
CA ASP A 28 -9.33 -47.68 -48.96
C ASP A 28 -9.84 -46.29 -48.58
N PRO A 29 -9.42 -45.72 -47.43
CA PRO A 29 -9.48 -44.29 -47.27
C PRO A 29 -8.23 -43.79 -47.98
N ALA A 30 -8.37 -43.50 -49.28
CA ALA A 30 -7.35 -42.98 -50.20
C ALA A 30 -6.62 -41.76 -49.63
N GLY A 31 -5.71 -42.04 -48.71
CA GLY A 31 -4.73 -41.12 -48.17
C GLY A 31 -3.41 -41.82 -48.36
N ASN A 32 -2.50 -41.14 -49.04
CA ASN A 32 -1.18 -41.70 -49.28
C ASN A 32 -0.52 -42.02 -47.92
N TYR A 33 0.03 -43.23 -47.82
CA TYR A 33 1.02 -43.56 -46.80
C TYR A 33 2.07 -42.44 -46.76
N ALA A 34 2.34 -41.92 -45.57
CA ALA A 34 3.22 -40.78 -45.39
C ALA A 34 3.82 -40.79 -43.99
N VAL A 35 5.14 -40.67 -43.92
CA VAL A 35 5.86 -40.48 -42.66
C VAL A 35 6.01 -39.00 -42.38
N ASN A 36 5.56 -38.56 -41.20
CA ASN A 36 5.72 -37.17 -40.77
C ASN A 36 5.71 -37.09 -39.25
N PHE A 37 6.42 -36.10 -38.71
CA PHE A 37 6.42 -35.78 -37.29
C PHE A 37 6.83 -34.33 -37.08
N ASP A 38 6.44 -33.70 -35.97
CA ASP A 38 6.85 -32.33 -35.67
C ASP A 38 7.54 -32.24 -34.31
N PHE A 39 8.42 -31.23 -34.19
CA PHE A 39 8.95 -30.75 -32.93
C PHE A 39 7.91 -29.83 -32.23
N PRO A 40 8.10 -29.53 -30.93
CA PRO A 40 7.36 -28.47 -30.28
C PRO A 40 7.49 -27.15 -31.05
N SER A 41 6.43 -26.35 -31.09
CA SER A 41 6.47 -25.02 -31.69
C SER A 41 7.25 -24.05 -30.81
N GLY A 42 8.06 -23.18 -31.41
CA GLY A 42 8.85 -22.17 -30.72
C GLY A 42 10.33 -22.53 -30.62
N ASN A 43 11.12 -21.66 -30.01
CA ASN A 43 12.55 -21.89 -29.81
C ASN A 43 12.77 -22.89 -28.68
N VAL A 44 13.64 -23.87 -28.91
CA VAL A 44 14.08 -24.83 -27.92
C VAL A 44 15.45 -24.40 -27.40
N THR A 45 15.61 -24.28 -26.09
CA THR A 45 16.86 -23.83 -25.45
C THR A 45 17.42 -24.87 -24.49
N ALA A 46 18.73 -25.11 -24.51
CA ALA A 46 19.39 -26.03 -23.61
C ALA A 46 19.42 -25.51 -22.15
N PRO A 47 19.27 -26.40 -21.14
CA PRO A 47 18.91 -27.81 -21.27
C PRO A 47 17.44 -27.99 -21.66
N ALA A 48 17.17 -28.81 -22.67
CA ALA A 48 15.86 -28.90 -23.31
C ALA A 48 15.17 -30.23 -23.06
N LYS A 49 13.87 -30.20 -22.73
CA LYS A 49 12.97 -31.34 -22.79
C LYS A 49 12.09 -31.25 -24.03
N VAL A 50 12.15 -32.23 -24.91
CA VAL A 50 11.52 -32.23 -26.24
C VAL A 50 10.56 -33.40 -26.36
N VAL A 51 9.30 -33.08 -26.65
CA VAL A 51 8.25 -34.07 -26.93
C VAL A 51 7.95 -34.04 -28.42
N LEU A 52 8.06 -35.19 -29.08
CA LEU A 52 7.78 -35.32 -30.51
C LEU A 52 6.29 -35.55 -30.77
N ILE A 53 5.79 -35.01 -31.87
CA ILE A 53 4.41 -35.23 -32.32
C ILE A 53 4.46 -36.11 -33.56
N ASN A 54 4.06 -37.38 -33.46
CA ASN A 54 3.94 -38.23 -34.65
C ASN A 54 2.71 -37.84 -35.47
N ARG A 55 2.91 -37.56 -36.77
CA ARG A 55 1.87 -37.21 -37.75
C ARG A 55 1.81 -38.19 -38.93
N SER A 56 2.45 -39.35 -38.78
CA SER A 56 2.47 -40.38 -39.82
C SER A 56 1.07 -40.95 -40.03
N LYS A 57 0.76 -41.32 -41.27
CA LYS A 57 -0.55 -41.86 -41.66
C LYS A 57 -0.41 -43.31 -42.12
N TYR A 58 -1.40 -44.12 -41.76
CA TYR A 58 -1.53 -45.52 -42.19
C TYR A 58 -0.32 -46.42 -41.89
N SER A 59 0.38 -46.18 -40.78
CA SER A 59 1.54 -46.97 -40.32
C SER A 59 1.19 -47.87 -39.13
N ASP A 60 1.73 -49.10 -39.11
CA ASP A 60 1.52 -50.11 -38.07
C ASP A 60 2.76 -50.36 -37.17
N LYS A 61 3.94 -49.90 -37.58
CA LYS A 61 5.20 -50.01 -36.84
C LYS A 61 6.04 -48.72 -37.00
N TYR A 62 6.84 -48.40 -35.98
CA TYR A 62 7.66 -47.20 -35.91
C TYR A 62 9.06 -47.52 -35.37
N GLN A 63 10.05 -46.76 -35.82
CA GLN A 63 11.43 -46.78 -35.35
C GLN A 63 11.93 -45.34 -35.43
N TRP A 64 12.24 -44.79 -34.28
CA TRP A 64 12.89 -43.51 -34.12
C TRP A 64 14.37 -43.73 -33.92
N ASP A 65 15.18 -42.92 -34.58
CA ASP A 65 16.61 -42.80 -34.32
C ASP A 65 16.90 -41.36 -33.90
N PHE A 66 17.60 -41.18 -32.79
CA PHE A 66 17.93 -39.89 -32.20
C PHE A 66 19.43 -39.70 -32.18
N GLN A 67 19.89 -38.53 -32.63
CA GLN A 67 21.25 -38.09 -32.39
C GLN A 67 21.37 -37.49 -30.99
N ASP A 68 22.28 -38.02 -30.17
CA ASP A 68 22.73 -37.46 -28.87
C ASP A 68 21.59 -37.09 -27.90
N ALA A 69 20.48 -37.81 -27.94
CA ALA A 69 19.37 -37.61 -27.01
C ALA A 69 19.58 -38.41 -25.72
N GLN A 70 19.01 -37.90 -24.63
CA GLN A 70 18.94 -38.57 -23.34
C GLN A 70 17.48 -38.76 -22.93
N SER A 71 17.23 -39.72 -22.06
CA SER A 71 15.99 -39.85 -21.29
C SER A 71 16.30 -39.49 -19.83
N ILE A 72 15.33 -38.93 -19.12
CA ILE A 72 15.48 -38.64 -17.68
C ILE A 72 14.70 -39.70 -16.90
N SER A 73 15.40 -40.43 -16.04
CA SER A 73 14.76 -41.41 -15.15
C SER A 73 13.86 -40.73 -14.11
N LYS A 74 13.02 -41.50 -13.42
CA LYS A 74 12.19 -40.98 -12.32
C LYS A 74 13.00 -40.33 -11.19
N ASP A 75 14.25 -40.74 -11.04
CA ASP A 75 15.18 -40.23 -10.04
C ASP A 75 15.97 -39.00 -10.54
N GLY A 76 15.69 -38.52 -11.76
CA GLY A 76 16.27 -37.29 -12.32
C GLY A 76 17.59 -37.48 -13.05
N ASN A 77 18.10 -38.71 -13.20
CA ASN A 77 19.38 -38.97 -13.86
C ASN A 77 19.20 -39.11 -15.37
N PRO A 78 20.00 -38.40 -16.19
CA PRO A 78 19.99 -38.57 -17.64
C PRO A 78 20.62 -39.92 -18.03
N THR A 79 20.09 -40.54 -19.08
CA THR A 79 20.63 -41.77 -19.67
C THR A 79 20.48 -41.68 -21.18
N ASP A 80 21.57 -41.92 -21.91
CA ASP A 80 21.58 -41.83 -23.36
C ASP A 80 20.54 -42.75 -23.99
N ILE A 81 19.83 -42.22 -24.99
CA ILE A 81 18.84 -42.93 -25.78
C ILE A 81 19.07 -42.62 -27.26
N SER A 82 19.42 -43.64 -28.03
CA SER A 82 19.67 -43.50 -29.46
C SER A 82 18.48 -43.91 -30.33
N SER A 83 17.48 -44.60 -29.77
CA SER A 83 16.32 -45.05 -30.52
C SER A 83 15.07 -45.35 -29.68
N SER A 84 13.92 -45.46 -30.33
CA SER A 84 12.66 -45.91 -29.74
C SER A 84 11.76 -46.58 -30.78
N SER A 85 11.03 -47.62 -30.39
CA SER A 85 10.02 -48.29 -31.23
C SER A 85 8.57 -47.90 -30.90
N GLN A 86 8.38 -46.95 -29.98
CA GLN A 86 7.06 -46.46 -29.59
C GLN A 86 6.42 -45.62 -30.71
N ILE A 87 5.09 -45.60 -30.75
CA ILE A 87 4.36 -44.73 -31.69
C ILE A 87 4.71 -43.24 -31.49
N VAL A 88 4.88 -42.83 -30.25
CA VAL A 88 5.45 -41.54 -29.85
C VAL A 88 6.48 -41.87 -28.77
N PRO A 89 7.75 -41.47 -28.93
CA PRO A 89 8.78 -41.77 -27.94
C PRO A 89 8.56 -40.96 -26.65
N ASP A 90 9.20 -41.42 -25.58
CA ASP A 90 9.29 -40.67 -24.33
C ASP A 90 9.98 -39.30 -24.54
N THR A 91 9.84 -38.41 -23.54
CA THR A 91 10.44 -37.07 -23.61
C THR A 91 11.95 -37.15 -23.77
N LEU A 92 12.46 -36.58 -24.86
CA LEU A 92 13.89 -36.47 -25.14
C LEU A 92 14.48 -35.32 -24.34
N TYR A 93 15.70 -35.51 -23.85
CA TYR A 93 16.47 -34.51 -23.13
C TYR A 93 17.75 -34.21 -23.90
N TYR A 94 18.01 -32.93 -24.13
CA TYR A 94 19.23 -32.43 -24.76
C TYR A 94 19.91 -31.46 -23.80
N GLU A 95 21.03 -31.90 -23.22
CA GLU A 95 21.73 -31.15 -22.17
C GLU A 95 22.46 -29.91 -22.70
N VAL A 96 23.01 -29.96 -23.92
CA VAL A 96 23.83 -28.89 -24.52
C VAL A 96 23.16 -28.27 -25.76
N PRO A 97 23.51 -27.03 -26.15
CA PRO A 97 23.07 -26.45 -27.42
C PRO A 97 23.68 -27.20 -28.60
N GLY A 98 22.91 -27.35 -29.67
CA GLY A 98 23.35 -28.10 -30.84
C GLY A 98 22.27 -28.24 -31.90
N THR A 99 22.67 -28.90 -32.99
CA THR A 99 21.77 -29.28 -34.09
C THR A 99 21.73 -30.81 -34.11
N TYR A 100 20.54 -31.37 -33.90
CA TYR A 100 20.34 -32.81 -33.71
C TYR A 100 19.43 -33.37 -34.79
N GLU A 101 19.84 -34.45 -35.42
CA GLU A 101 19.00 -35.20 -36.34
C GLU A 101 18.04 -36.13 -35.59
N VAL A 102 16.77 -36.07 -35.97
CA VAL A 102 15.76 -37.04 -35.57
C VAL A 102 15.20 -37.70 -36.81
N LYS A 103 15.29 -39.02 -36.87
CA LYS A 103 14.78 -39.81 -37.98
C LYS A 103 13.62 -40.67 -37.50
N LEU A 104 12.51 -40.63 -38.24
CA LEU A 104 11.41 -41.56 -38.09
C LEU A 104 11.38 -42.46 -39.31
N THR A 105 11.43 -43.77 -39.08
CA THR A 105 11.05 -44.80 -40.05
C THR A 105 9.72 -45.40 -39.60
N ALA A 106 8.73 -45.44 -40.48
CA ALA A 106 7.46 -46.10 -40.20
C ALA A 106 7.20 -47.20 -41.25
N TRP A 107 6.34 -48.17 -40.95
CA TRP A 107 5.99 -49.24 -41.87
C TRP A 107 4.48 -49.37 -42.06
N GLN A 108 4.09 -49.84 -43.23
CA GLN A 108 2.77 -50.39 -43.53
C GLN A 108 2.99 -51.81 -44.12
N GLY A 109 2.91 -52.84 -43.28
CA GLY A 109 3.35 -54.18 -43.64
C GLY A 109 4.83 -54.20 -44.03
N GLU A 110 5.15 -54.62 -45.26
CA GLU A 110 6.54 -54.68 -45.76
C GLU A 110 7.05 -53.35 -46.34
N LYS A 111 6.17 -52.37 -46.57
CA LYS A 111 6.56 -51.06 -47.13
C LYS A 111 7.04 -50.13 -46.02
N SER A 112 8.11 -49.38 -46.27
CA SER A 112 8.65 -48.38 -45.35
C SER A 112 9.11 -47.11 -46.04
N GLU A 113 8.90 -45.99 -45.37
CA GLU A 113 9.46 -44.68 -45.65
C GLU A 113 10.18 -44.18 -44.40
N SER A 114 11.08 -43.23 -44.61
CA SER A 114 11.75 -42.55 -43.52
C SER A 114 11.83 -41.05 -43.78
N LEU A 115 11.64 -40.27 -42.73
CA LEU A 115 11.80 -38.82 -42.73
C LEU A 115 12.81 -38.43 -41.66
N THR A 116 13.76 -37.57 -42.02
CA THR A 116 14.69 -36.96 -41.08
C THR A 116 14.35 -35.48 -40.96
N LYS A 117 14.20 -34.99 -39.74
CA LYS A 117 14.10 -33.55 -39.45
C LYS A 117 15.19 -33.15 -38.47
N THR A 118 15.62 -31.91 -38.57
CA THR A 118 16.66 -31.32 -37.73
C THR A 118 16.04 -30.52 -36.60
N LEU A 119 16.38 -30.87 -35.37
CA LEU A 119 16.07 -30.11 -34.17
C LEU A 119 17.23 -29.15 -33.88
N VAL A 120 16.95 -27.86 -33.78
CA VAL A 120 17.93 -26.87 -33.33
C VAL A 120 17.65 -26.53 -31.87
N VAL A 121 18.57 -26.90 -30.99
CA VAL A 121 18.57 -26.50 -29.58
C VAL A 121 19.55 -25.35 -29.42
N THR A 122 19.03 -24.17 -29.11
CA THR A 122 19.83 -22.95 -28.94
C THR A 122 20.32 -22.80 -27.50
N LYS A 123 21.32 -21.95 -27.28
CA LYS A 123 21.79 -21.65 -25.92
C LYS A 123 20.82 -20.71 -25.21
N MET A 124 20.49 -21.02 -23.96
CA MET A 124 19.72 -20.11 -23.11
C MET A 124 20.54 -18.84 -22.85
N GLN A 125 19.97 -17.69 -23.21
CA GLN A 125 20.58 -16.39 -22.89
C GLN A 125 20.50 -16.13 -21.39
N PRO A 126 21.53 -15.52 -20.77
CA PRO A 126 21.49 -15.18 -19.36
C PRO A 126 20.35 -14.19 -19.08
N LYS A 127 19.68 -14.39 -17.96
CA LYS A 127 18.59 -13.54 -17.49
C LYS A 127 18.86 -13.07 -16.07
N ILE A 128 18.93 -11.76 -15.90
CA ILE A 128 19.04 -11.12 -14.58
C ILE A 128 17.67 -11.25 -13.88
N VAL A 129 17.68 -11.78 -12.66
CA VAL A 129 16.51 -11.81 -11.79
C VAL A 129 16.59 -10.62 -10.85
N VAL A 130 15.64 -9.70 -11.05
CA VAL A 130 15.58 -8.43 -10.31
C VAL A 130 14.69 -8.59 -9.08
N PRO A 131 15.14 -8.21 -7.87
CA PRO A 131 14.28 -8.21 -6.69
C PRO A 131 13.24 -7.10 -6.75
N GLU A 132 12.11 -7.29 -6.09
CA GLU A 132 11.07 -6.26 -5.97
C GLU A 132 11.49 -5.14 -4.99
N ASN A 133 10.87 -3.97 -5.13
CA ASN A 133 10.96 -2.85 -4.17
C ASN A 133 12.39 -2.38 -3.85
N ILE A 134 13.19 -2.19 -4.89
CA ILE A 134 14.55 -1.65 -4.77
C ILE A 134 14.48 -0.20 -4.29
N GLY A 135 15.21 0.14 -3.23
CA GLY A 135 15.27 1.50 -2.68
C GLY A 135 16.70 1.91 -2.35
N VAL A 136 16.97 3.22 -2.35
CA VAL A 136 18.28 3.75 -1.97
C VAL A 136 18.65 3.35 -0.54
N TYR A 137 19.94 3.11 -0.34
CA TYR A 137 20.52 2.75 0.95
C TYR A 137 20.01 1.45 1.59
N LEU A 138 19.35 0.61 0.80
CA LEU A 138 18.97 -0.76 1.15
C LEU A 138 19.94 -1.74 0.49
N LYS A 139 20.14 -2.90 1.13
CA LYS A 139 20.89 -4.01 0.53
C LYS A 139 19.96 -4.78 -0.40
N VAL A 140 20.37 -4.94 -1.65
CA VAL A 140 19.55 -5.48 -2.74
C VAL A 140 20.29 -6.67 -3.34
N GLY A 141 19.70 -7.85 -3.26
CA GLY A 141 20.29 -9.09 -3.78
C GLY A 141 19.81 -9.37 -5.21
N PHE A 142 20.75 -9.53 -6.13
CA PHE A 142 20.48 -9.98 -7.50
C PHE A 142 20.84 -11.45 -7.67
N SER A 143 20.16 -12.12 -8.59
CA SER A 143 20.52 -13.48 -9.02
C SER A 143 20.43 -13.60 -10.54
N VAL A 144 20.89 -14.72 -11.07
CA VAL A 144 20.92 -14.99 -12.50
C VAL A 144 20.44 -16.40 -12.84
N GLU A 145 19.67 -16.49 -13.92
CA GLU A 145 19.39 -17.74 -14.64
C GLU A 145 20.34 -17.79 -15.86
N ALA A 146 21.23 -18.79 -15.92
CA ALA A 146 22.20 -18.94 -17.00
C ALA A 146 22.48 -20.41 -17.32
N PHE A 147 22.85 -20.67 -18.57
CA PHE A 147 23.30 -21.99 -19.01
C PHE A 147 24.78 -22.18 -18.65
N ALA A 148 25.15 -23.38 -18.19
CA ALA A 148 26.53 -23.78 -17.97
C ALA A 148 26.77 -25.13 -18.65
N TYR A 149 27.86 -25.24 -19.41
CA TYR A 149 28.25 -26.52 -19.98
C TYR A 149 28.66 -27.50 -18.87
N PRO A 150 28.37 -28.81 -19.05
CA PRO A 150 28.82 -29.84 -18.11
C PRO A 150 30.32 -29.75 -17.84
N GLY A 151 30.70 -29.72 -16.56
CA GLY A 151 32.10 -29.62 -16.13
C GLY A 151 32.76 -28.25 -16.31
N LYS A 152 32.05 -27.22 -16.78
CA LYS A 152 32.54 -25.84 -16.83
C LYS A 152 32.00 -25.02 -15.66
N THR A 153 32.78 -24.01 -15.25
CA THR A 153 32.39 -23.05 -14.20
C THR A 153 32.09 -21.71 -14.85
N LEU A 154 30.95 -21.13 -14.50
CA LEU A 154 30.60 -19.77 -14.94
C LEU A 154 31.44 -18.73 -14.20
N THR A 155 31.86 -17.69 -14.92
CA THR A 155 32.40 -16.47 -14.34
C THR A 155 31.47 -15.31 -14.64
N TYR A 156 31.39 -14.37 -13.69
CA TYR A 156 30.41 -13.28 -13.71
C TYR A 156 31.15 -11.94 -13.67
N ALA A 157 30.65 -10.97 -14.44
CA ALA A 157 31.03 -9.58 -14.35
C ALA A 157 29.76 -8.73 -14.38
N TRP A 158 29.41 -8.18 -13.22
CA TRP A 158 28.29 -7.29 -13.02
C TRP A 158 28.73 -5.83 -13.04
N ASP A 159 27.92 -4.99 -13.65
CA ASP A 159 28.03 -3.53 -13.61
C ASP A 159 26.65 -2.96 -13.23
N PHE A 160 26.59 -2.32 -12.06
CA PHE A 160 25.39 -1.69 -11.50
C PHE A 160 25.40 -0.17 -11.69
N GLY A 161 26.26 0.36 -12.58
CA GLY A 161 26.48 1.78 -12.74
C GLY A 161 27.01 2.40 -11.44
N GLU A 162 26.24 3.30 -10.83
CA GLU A 162 26.59 3.93 -9.55
C GLU A 162 26.60 2.95 -8.37
N GLY A 163 25.93 1.80 -8.49
CA GLY A 163 25.96 0.74 -7.48
C GLY A 163 27.29 -0.02 -7.40
N GLY A 164 28.21 0.22 -8.34
CA GLY A 164 29.53 -0.42 -8.43
C GLY A 164 29.53 -1.68 -9.30
N THR A 165 30.55 -2.52 -9.13
CA THR A 165 30.77 -3.76 -9.91
C THR A 165 30.90 -4.97 -9.00
N SER A 166 30.60 -6.17 -9.49
CA SER A 166 30.81 -7.43 -8.75
C SER A 166 31.18 -8.60 -9.65
N THR A 167 31.88 -9.59 -9.09
CA THR A 167 32.18 -10.89 -9.75
C THR A 167 31.48 -12.07 -9.07
N GLU A 168 30.61 -11.81 -8.09
CA GLU A 168 29.83 -12.85 -7.41
C GLU A 168 28.69 -13.35 -8.31
N ALA A 169 28.29 -14.62 -8.16
CA ALA A 169 27.14 -15.16 -8.87
C ALA A 169 25.82 -14.49 -8.45
N ASN A 170 25.68 -14.18 -7.16
CA ASN A 170 24.50 -13.54 -6.56
C ASN A 170 24.92 -12.33 -5.72
N PRO A 171 25.24 -11.19 -6.36
CA PRO A 171 25.78 -10.03 -5.66
C PRO A 171 24.73 -9.31 -4.81
N VAL A 172 25.18 -8.70 -3.72
CA VAL A 172 24.38 -7.77 -2.91
C VAL A 172 24.93 -6.36 -3.07
N VAL A 173 24.10 -5.44 -3.57
CA VAL A 173 24.47 -4.05 -3.86
C VAL A 173 23.63 -3.05 -3.09
N MET A 174 24.08 -1.79 -3.07
CA MET A 174 23.36 -0.69 -2.46
C MET A 174 23.42 0.54 -3.38
N PHE A 175 22.27 0.98 -3.87
CA PHE A 175 22.16 2.21 -4.66
C PHE A 175 22.12 3.45 -3.76
N GLN A 176 22.71 4.56 -4.22
CA GLN A 176 22.75 5.83 -3.48
C GLN A 176 21.78 6.88 -4.06
N THR A 177 21.38 6.71 -5.31
CA THR A 177 20.53 7.64 -6.05
C THR A 177 19.23 6.96 -6.47
N GLU A 178 18.11 7.67 -6.34
CA GLU A 178 16.80 7.22 -6.81
C GLU A 178 16.67 7.44 -8.33
N GLY A 179 15.82 6.67 -8.99
CA GLY A 179 15.57 6.76 -10.44
C GLY A 179 15.81 5.46 -11.18
N GLU A 180 15.90 5.55 -12.51
CA GLU A 180 16.20 4.42 -13.38
C GLU A 180 17.70 4.11 -13.37
N HIS A 181 18.04 2.85 -13.16
CA HIS A 181 19.42 2.33 -13.22
C HIS A 181 19.49 1.18 -14.20
N ILE A 182 20.54 1.14 -15.03
CA ILE A 182 20.79 0.02 -15.93
C ILE A 182 21.76 -0.95 -15.24
N VAL A 183 21.32 -2.18 -15.02
CA VAL A 183 22.16 -3.27 -14.48
C VAL A 183 22.59 -4.16 -15.63
N ARG A 184 23.90 -4.35 -15.78
CA ARG A 184 24.49 -5.20 -16.81
C ARG A 184 25.16 -6.40 -16.19
N LEU A 185 25.02 -7.53 -16.87
CA LEU A 185 25.69 -8.77 -16.53
C LEU A 185 26.38 -9.33 -17.77
N THR A 186 27.66 -9.64 -17.65
CA THR A 186 28.38 -10.51 -18.58
C THR A 186 28.73 -11.81 -17.89
N ILE A 187 28.34 -12.93 -18.52
CA ILE A 187 28.72 -14.28 -18.10
C ILE A 187 29.67 -14.86 -19.13
N ASN A 188 30.76 -15.46 -18.67
CA ASN A 188 31.57 -16.34 -19.49
C ASN A 188 31.37 -17.78 -19.03
N ASP A 189 30.97 -18.65 -19.96
CA ASP A 189 30.64 -20.05 -19.69
C ASP A 189 31.79 -21.04 -19.99
N GLY A 190 32.98 -20.49 -20.24
CA GLY A 190 34.16 -21.24 -20.64
C GLY A 190 34.28 -21.50 -22.15
N GLU A 191 33.28 -21.10 -22.95
CA GLU A 191 33.31 -21.17 -24.42
C GLU A 191 33.10 -19.79 -25.05
N GLU A 192 32.14 -19.01 -24.55
CA GLU A 192 31.86 -17.65 -25.02
C GLU A 192 31.51 -16.70 -23.88
N SER A 193 31.37 -15.41 -24.20
CA SER A 193 30.87 -14.39 -23.27
C SER A 193 29.54 -13.86 -23.75
N LEU A 194 28.52 -13.95 -22.91
CA LEU A 194 27.17 -13.46 -23.17
C LEU A 194 26.86 -12.29 -22.25
N SER A 195 26.20 -11.27 -22.78
CA SER A 195 25.84 -10.07 -22.04
C SER A 195 24.33 -9.82 -22.09
N THR A 196 23.78 -9.36 -20.98
CA THR A 196 22.38 -8.97 -20.83
C THR A 196 22.28 -7.75 -19.94
N GLU A 197 21.21 -6.98 -20.08
CA GLU A 197 20.96 -5.81 -19.24
C GLU A 197 19.48 -5.67 -18.90
N VAL A 198 19.20 -5.01 -17.78
CA VAL A 198 17.85 -4.72 -17.31
C VAL A 198 17.81 -3.34 -16.66
N THR A 199 16.76 -2.58 -16.96
CA THR A 199 16.47 -1.32 -16.26
C THR A 199 15.73 -1.62 -14.97
N VAL A 200 16.22 -1.09 -13.86
CA VAL A 200 15.60 -1.19 -12.54
C VAL A 200 15.20 0.19 -12.03
N GLN A 201 14.01 0.29 -11.44
CA GLN A 201 13.57 1.52 -10.78
C GLN A 201 13.98 1.48 -9.30
N VAL A 202 14.91 2.34 -8.92
CA VAL A 202 15.35 2.53 -7.53
C VAL A 202 14.48 3.61 -6.88
N MET A 203 13.73 3.24 -5.85
CA MET A 203 12.89 4.15 -5.08
C MET A 203 13.70 5.00 -4.12
N GLY A 204 13.14 6.15 -3.74
CA GLY A 204 13.71 7.06 -2.76
C GLY A 204 13.84 6.46 -1.36
N GLU A 205 14.47 7.23 -0.48
CA GLU A 205 14.69 6.84 0.90
C GLU A 205 13.35 6.71 1.65
N LEU A 206 13.14 5.57 2.31
CA LEU A 206 11.98 5.36 3.17
C LEU A 206 11.98 6.35 4.34
N ALA A 207 11.02 7.27 4.34
CA ALA A 207 10.98 8.34 5.34
C ALA A 207 9.60 8.44 6.00
N GLN A 208 9.61 8.68 7.32
CA GLN A 208 8.42 9.17 8.01
C GLN A 208 8.06 10.54 7.44
N SER A 209 6.78 10.85 7.31
CA SER A 209 6.36 12.08 6.65
C SER A 209 5.30 12.83 7.44
N LEU A 210 5.41 14.15 7.44
CA LEU A 210 4.42 15.06 7.99
C LEU A 210 3.61 15.66 6.84
N TYR A 211 2.30 15.48 6.88
CA TYR A 211 1.37 16.12 5.95
C TYR A 211 0.74 17.34 6.59
N PHE A 212 0.56 18.42 5.83
CA PHE A 212 -0.20 19.58 6.28
C PHE A 212 -0.89 20.29 5.12
N THR A 213 -2.03 20.91 5.39
CA THR A 213 -2.72 21.78 4.43
C THR A 213 -2.16 23.18 4.52
N ASP A 214 -2.12 23.91 3.42
CA ASP A 214 -1.73 25.32 3.38
C ASP A 214 -2.80 26.14 2.67
N VAL A 215 -3.49 27.02 3.39
CA VAL A 215 -4.59 27.81 2.81
C VAL A 215 -4.11 28.95 1.92
N LYS A 216 -2.83 29.34 2.04
CA LYS A 216 -2.23 30.35 1.16
C LYS A 216 -2.14 29.82 -0.27
N THR A 217 -1.68 28.59 -0.45
CA THR A 217 -1.52 27.97 -1.78
C THR A 217 -2.67 27.07 -2.19
N GLY A 218 -3.54 26.68 -1.25
CA GLY A 218 -4.60 25.70 -1.49
C GLY A 218 -4.08 24.28 -1.70
N LYS A 219 -2.87 23.96 -1.21
CA LYS A 219 -2.19 22.68 -1.44
C LYS A 219 -2.10 21.82 -0.19
N LEU A 220 -1.96 20.52 -0.43
CA LEU A 220 -1.49 19.55 0.56
C LEU A 220 0.03 19.43 0.43
N PHE A 221 0.76 19.62 1.50
CA PHE A 221 2.21 19.43 1.54
C PHE A 221 2.59 18.15 2.28
N ARG A 222 3.67 17.51 1.83
CA ARG A 222 4.36 16.41 2.51
C ARG A 222 5.79 16.82 2.78
N TYR A 223 6.17 16.84 4.05
CA TYR A 223 7.56 16.97 4.49
C TYR A 223 8.10 15.59 4.87
N ALA A 224 9.07 15.06 4.11
CA ALA A 224 9.69 13.76 4.37
C ALA A 224 10.95 13.92 5.22
N PHE A 225 10.97 13.31 6.42
CA PHE A 225 12.11 13.33 7.34
C PHE A 225 13.22 12.36 6.92
N LYS A 226 13.78 12.56 5.72
CA LYS A 226 14.90 11.75 5.21
C LYS A 226 16.10 11.88 6.16
N GLU A 227 16.73 10.75 6.49
CA GLU A 227 17.85 10.62 7.43
C GLU A 227 19.20 10.55 6.70
N LYS A 228 19.25 9.89 5.54
CA LYS A 228 20.46 9.68 4.73
C LYS A 228 20.61 10.68 3.59
N SER A 229 19.51 11.32 3.19
CA SER A 229 19.45 12.36 2.18
C SER A 229 18.72 13.60 2.70
N ILE A 230 18.74 14.69 1.91
CA ILE A 230 18.11 15.97 2.31
C ILE A 230 16.59 15.77 2.42
N PRO A 231 15.95 16.23 3.52
CA PRO A 231 14.50 16.24 3.64
C PRO A 231 13.83 16.92 2.45
N THR A 232 12.74 16.35 1.94
CA THR A 232 11.98 16.92 0.82
C THR A 232 10.67 17.53 1.29
N LEU A 233 10.24 18.57 0.59
CA LEU A 233 8.94 19.21 0.81
C LEU A 233 8.18 19.23 -0.52
N ASP A 234 7.24 18.30 -0.64
CA ASP A 234 6.46 18.09 -1.85
C ASP A 234 5.10 18.76 -1.71
N GLY A 235 4.63 19.45 -2.76
CA GLY A 235 3.34 20.14 -2.77
C GLY A 235 2.39 19.52 -3.79
N TYR A 236 1.24 19.04 -3.33
CA TYR A 236 0.21 18.37 -4.11
C TYR A 236 -1.03 19.25 -4.28
N ASN A 237 -1.58 19.25 -5.49
CA ASN A 237 -2.81 19.97 -5.79
C ASN A 237 -4.00 19.17 -5.23
N VAL A 238 -4.76 19.77 -4.32
CA VAL A 238 -5.97 19.19 -3.73
C VAL A 238 -7.04 20.29 -3.73
N SER A 239 -8.31 19.92 -3.90
CA SER A 239 -9.42 20.88 -3.81
C SER A 239 -9.71 21.21 -2.34
N LEU A 240 -8.83 22.00 -1.71
CA LEU A 240 -9.03 22.47 -0.34
C LEU A 240 -10.02 23.63 -0.33
N GLY A 241 -10.95 23.62 0.63
CA GLY A 241 -11.73 24.78 1.03
C GLY A 241 -10.91 25.72 1.92
N VAL A 242 -11.60 26.68 2.54
CA VAL A 242 -10.96 27.72 3.36
C VAL A 242 -10.53 27.17 4.72
N HIS A 243 -11.21 26.13 5.22
CA HIS A 243 -11.00 25.62 6.57
C HIS A 243 -10.75 24.09 6.59
N PRO A 244 -9.65 23.59 6.01
CA PRO A 244 -9.22 22.19 6.16
C PRO A 244 -8.62 21.94 7.57
N MET A 245 -9.48 21.88 8.58
CA MET A 245 -9.18 21.98 10.01
C MET A 245 -8.36 20.81 10.58
N ALA A 246 -8.63 19.59 10.13
CA ALA A 246 -8.10 18.38 10.74
C ALA A 246 -7.70 17.35 9.69
N MET A 247 -6.71 16.54 10.02
CA MET A 247 -6.17 15.53 9.12
C MET A 247 -5.73 14.27 9.87
N GLN A 248 -5.78 13.14 9.19
CA GLN A 248 -5.16 11.90 9.63
C GLN A 248 -4.75 11.07 8.41
N VAL A 249 -3.57 10.44 8.47
CA VAL A 249 -3.17 9.45 7.46
C VAL A 249 -3.63 8.07 7.90
N PHE A 250 -4.33 7.37 7.02
CA PHE A 250 -4.83 6.01 7.26
C PHE A 250 -4.94 5.24 5.94
N ASN A 251 -4.53 3.97 5.92
CA ASN A 251 -4.61 3.08 4.74
C ASN A 251 -4.17 3.75 3.41
N ASN A 252 -2.96 4.33 3.40
CA ASN A 252 -2.35 5.02 2.24
C ASN A 252 -3.19 6.17 1.68
N ARG A 253 -3.99 6.82 2.53
CA ARG A 253 -4.77 8.00 2.19
C ARG A 253 -4.65 9.06 3.26
N VAL A 254 -4.70 10.31 2.85
CA VAL A 254 -4.79 11.47 3.72
C VAL A 254 -6.25 11.86 3.82
N TYR A 255 -6.85 11.66 5.00
CA TYR A 255 -8.21 12.10 5.30
C TYR A 255 -8.17 13.53 5.79
N ILE A 256 -9.13 14.33 5.34
CA ILE A 256 -9.20 15.77 5.60
C ILE A 256 -10.64 16.09 6.00
N SER A 257 -10.79 16.81 7.10
CA SER A 257 -12.04 17.46 7.49
C SER A 257 -11.93 18.92 7.09
N ASP A 258 -12.84 19.33 6.21
CA ASP A 258 -12.96 20.70 5.76
C ASP A 258 -14.26 21.28 6.30
N ALA A 259 -14.14 22.30 7.14
CA ALA A 259 -15.28 22.98 7.74
C ALA A 259 -15.93 23.99 6.76
N GLY A 260 -15.51 24.01 5.49
CA GLY A 260 -16.10 24.83 4.46
C GLY A 260 -15.70 26.31 4.56
N ASN A 261 -16.57 27.22 4.13
CA ASN A 261 -16.25 28.65 4.08
C ASN A 261 -16.48 29.37 5.42
N ASN A 262 -17.14 28.72 6.38
CA ASN A 262 -17.86 29.42 7.43
C ASN A 262 -17.58 28.90 8.85
N ILE A 263 -16.46 29.32 9.43
CA ILE A 263 -16.13 29.02 10.84
C ILE A 263 -16.66 30.03 11.85
N TYR A 264 -17.37 31.09 11.43
CA TYR A 264 -17.91 32.14 12.32
C TYR A 264 -19.08 32.92 11.69
N PHE A 265 -20.23 32.98 12.38
CA PHE A 265 -21.38 33.89 12.10
C PHE A 265 -21.83 33.98 10.65
N ALA A 266 -21.66 32.90 9.89
CA ALA A 266 -22.20 32.87 8.58
C ALA A 266 -23.70 32.63 8.71
N THR A 267 -24.49 33.61 8.27
CA THR A 267 -25.84 33.35 7.78
C THR A 267 -25.73 32.58 6.47
N ALA A 268 -25.12 31.40 6.50
CA ALA A 268 -24.78 30.62 5.32
C ALA A 268 -25.10 29.16 5.53
N ALA A 269 -25.47 28.54 4.41
CA ALA A 269 -25.58 27.10 4.26
C ALA A 269 -24.30 26.41 4.76
N GLY A 270 -24.45 25.27 5.41
CA GLY A 270 -23.33 24.38 5.68
C GLY A 270 -22.77 23.83 4.38
N ASP A 271 -21.46 23.84 4.26
CA ASP A 271 -20.71 23.48 3.06
C ASP A 271 -19.49 22.60 3.35
N GLY A 272 -19.33 22.20 4.62
CA GLY A 272 -18.25 21.35 5.08
C GLY A 272 -18.34 19.92 4.55
N ARG A 273 -17.18 19.27 4.46
CA ARG A 273 -17.04 17.91 3.93
C ARG A 273 -15.92 17.14 4.62
N ILE A 274 -16.08 15.83 4.65
CA ILE A 274 -14.99 14.90 4.97
C ILE A 274 -14.63 14.17 3.70
N PHE A 275 -13.35 14.20 3.34
CA PHE A 275 -12.86 13.54 2.14
C PHE A 275 -11.46 12.97 2.37
N SER A 276 -10.99 12.22 1.39
CA SER A 276 -9.63 11.70 1.38
C SER A 276 -9.02 11.80 0.00
N VAL A 277 -7.71 11.90 -0.05
CA VAL A 277 -6.88 11.76 -1.25
C VAL A 277 -5.84 10.67 -0.98
N ASP A 278 -5.21 10.12 -2.02
CA ASP A 278 -4.03 9.30 -1.80
C ASP A 278 -2.83 10.14 -1.30
N LEU A 279 -1.71 9.48 -1.03
CA LEU A 279 -0.51 10.13 -0.48
C LEU A 279 0.12 11.18 -1.42
N LYS A 280 -0.28 11.22 -2.70
CA LYS A 280 0.17 12.23 -3.68
C LYS A 280 -0.89 13.30 -3.95
N GLY A 281 -1.97 13.34 -3.15
CA GLY A 281 -3.04 14.30 -3.33
C GLY A 281 -4.00 13.98 -4.48
N GLU A 282 -3.90 12.80 -5.08
CA GLU A 282 -4.73 12.37 -6.21
C GLU A 282 -5.93 11.52 -5.72
N ASN A 283 -6.78 11.13 -6.67
CA ASN A 283 -7.87 10.18 -6.44
C ASN A 283 -8.79 10.59 -5.27
N GLU A 284 -9.30 11.83 -5.30
CA GLU A 284 -10.19 12.34 -4.26
C GLU A 284 -11.43 11.44 -4.09
N LYS A 285 -11.74 11.11 -2.83
CA LYS A 285 -12.96 10.41 -2.42
C LYS A 285 -13.62 11.18 -1.30
N VAL A 286 -14.84 11.66 -1.57
CA VAL A 286 -15.66 12.35 -0.58
C VAL A 286 -16.44 11.31 0.21
N LEU A 287 -16.27 11.30 1.53
CA LEU A 287 -17.01 10.41 2.40
C LEU A 287 -18.41 10.97 2.67
N GLY A 288 -18.48 12.26 2.99
CA GLY A 288 -19.74 12.94 3.20
C GLY A 288 -19.65 14.47 3.15
N ARG A 289 -20.79 15.11 2.94
CA ARG A 289 -20.96 16.57 2.84
C ARG A 289 -22.14 17.05 3.65
N ASN A 290 -22.01 18.22 4.23
CA ASN A 290 -23.14 18.95 4.76
C ASN A 290 -23.97 19.51 3.60
N THR A 291 -25.28 19.28 3.61
CA THR A 291 -26.23 19.80 2.60
C THR A 291 -27.28 20.72 3.23
N VAL A 292 -27.17 20.99 4.54
CA VAL A 292 -28.11 21.84 5.27
C VAL A 292 -27.92 23.29 4.82
N SER A 293 -28.88 23.81 4.05
CA SER A 293 -28.80 25.14 3.44
C SER A 293 -29.37 26.28 4.29
N THR A 294 -29.68 26.02 5.57
CA THR A 294 -30.22 27.03 6.49
C THR A 294 -29.11 27.92 7.05
N THR A 295 -29.47 29.07 7.60
CA THR A 295 -28.54 30.04 8.22
C THR A 295 -27.78 29.52 9.44
N SER A 296 -28.10 28.31 9.93
CA SER A 296 -27.40 27.62 11.02
C SER A 296 -26.78 26.30 10.57
N GLY A 297 -26.77 26.01 9.26
CA GLY A 297 -26.28 24.75 8.70
C GLY A 297 -24.81 24.48 9.00
N TYR A 298 -24.00 25.54 9.10
CA TYR A 298 -22.57 25.47 9.43
C TYR A 298 -22.25 24.73 10.74
N GLN A 299 -23.23 24.61 11.65
CA GLN A 299 -23.03 23.93 12.92
C GLN A 299 -22.80 22.41 12.76
N TYR A 300 -23.23 21.86 11.63
CA TYR A 300 -23.06 20.45 11.26
C TYR A 300 -21.79 20.19 10.44
N ASP A 301 -21.02 21.23 10.12
CA ASP A 301 -19.75 21.05 9.42
C ASP A 301 -18.78 20.25 10.28
N PRO A 302 -17.97 19.37 9.68
CA PRO A 302 -17.05 18.52 10.40
C PRO A 302 -15.80 19.34 10.82
N PHE A 303 -15.53 19.39 12.12
CA PHE A 303 -14.45 20.23 12.69
C PHE A 303 -13.17 19.45 12.94
N ASN A 304 -13.27 18.38 13.73
CA ASN A 304 -12.14 17.51 14.05
C ASN A 304 -12.56 16.06 13.89
N PHE A 305 -11.60 15.15 13.79
CA PHE A 305 -11.92 13.73 13.71
C PHE A 305 -10.75 12.85 14.15
N VAL A 306 -11.09 11.59 14.39
CA VAL A 306 -10.16 10.48 14.55
C VAL A 306 -10.71 9.25 13.86
N ILE A 307 -9.84 8.47 13.24
CA ILE A 307 -10.16 7.18 12.62
C ILE A 307 -9.76 6.07 13.57
N ASP A 308 -10.71 5.20 13.89
CA ASP A 308 -10.45 3.91 14.50
C ASP A 308 -9.90 2.95 13.45
N SER A 309 -8.64 2.55 13.62
CA SER A 309 -7.99 1.61 12.71
C SER A 309 -8.62 0.22 12.70
N ALA A 310 -9.27 -0.19 13.80
CA ALA A 310 -9.85 -1.53 13.91
C ALA A 310 -11.19 -1.65 13.16
N SER A 311 -12.10 -0.69 13.37
CA SER A 311 -13.42 -0.70 12.71
C SER A 311 -13.45 0.05 11.38
N ALA A 312 -12.40 0.80 11.04
CA ALA A 312 -12.38 1.73 9.91
C ALA A 312 -13.51 2.78 9.97
N MET A 313 -13.96 3.10 11.18
CA MET A 313 -14.90 4.19 11.45
C MET A 313 -14.13 5.48 11.72
N LEU A 314 -14.60 6.55 11.11
CA LEU A 314 -14.18 7.91 11.39
C LEU A 314 -15.19 8.55 12.34
N PHE A 315 -14.71 8.99 13.50
CA PHE A 315 -15.48 9.73 14.49
C PHE A 315 -15.14 11.20 14.38
N TYR A 316 -16.14 12.03 14.09
CA TYR A 316 -15.93 13.46 13.91
C TYR A 316 -16.81 14.29 14.85
N THR A 317 -16.32 15.48 15.16
CA THR A 317 -17.05 16.49 15.94
C THR A 317 -17.69 17.49 14.99
N GLY A 318 -18.93 17.90 15.32
CA GLY A 318 -19.53 19.10 14.74
C GLY A 318 -19.04 20.35 15.48
N ARG A 319 -19.64 21.51 15.21
CA ARG A 319 -19.31 22.73 15.95
C ARG A 319 -20.08 22.85 17.27
N ASN A 320 -21.33 22.40 17.28
CA ASN A 320 -22.26 22.55 18.42
C ASN A 320 -22.84 21.21 18.89
N PHE A 321 -22.26 20.10 18.43
CA PHE A 321 -22.85 18.79 18.53
C PHE A 321 -21.83 17.72 18.92
N ASN A 322 -22.39 16.70 19.55
CA ASN A 322 -21.76 15.47 19.96
C ASN A 322 -21.00 14.75 18.82
N ILE A 323 -20.34 13.64 19.15
CA ILE A 323 -19.52 12.89 18.20
C ILE A 323 -20.41 12.07 17.28
N PHE A 324 -20.17 12.21 15.98
CA PHE A 324 -20.83 11.47 14.91
C PHE A 324 -19.88 10.42 14.33
N GLY A 325 -20.44 9.38 13.70
CA GLY A 325 -19.65 8.31 13.07
C GLY A 325 -19.95 8.15 11.59
N ILE A 326 -18.92 8.04 10.77
CA ILE A 326 -18.99 7.76 9.33
C ILE A 326 -17.98 6.66 8.98
N SER A 327 -18.32 5.76 8.06
CA SER A 327 -17.36 4.75 7.58
C SER A 327 -16.35 5.42 6.65
N VAL A 328 -15.07 5.02 6.69
CA VAL A 328 -14.10 5.49 5.68
C VAL A 328 -14.44 4.98 4.27
N THR A 329 -15.29 3.96 4.16
CA THR A 329 -15.78 3.44 2.88
C THR A 329 -16.99 4.19 2.34
N SER A 330 -17.61 5.08 3.13
CA SER A 330 -18.74 5.91 2.70
C SER A 330 -18.42 6.69 1.42
N ASP A 331 -19.46 6.96 0.64
CA ASP A 331 -19.36 7.65 -0.63
C ASP A 331 -20.43 8.74 -0.70
N ASN A 332 -19.96 9.99 -0.56
CA ASN A 332 -20.72 11.23 -0.69
C ASN A 332 -22.07 11.25 0.06
N ILE A 333 -22.10 10.76 1.31
CA ILE A 333 -23.33 10.75 2.13
C ILE A 333 -23.61 12.13 2.75
N THR A 334 -24.85 12.37 3.18
CA THR A 334 -25.24 13.61 3.88
C THR A 334 -24.76 13.62 5.34
N LEU A 335 -24.21 14.77 5.78
CA LEU A 335 -23.89 15.09 7.17
C LEU A 335 -25.01 15.94 7.82
N PRO A 336 -25.24 15.86 9.14
CA PRO A 336 -24.57 14.95 10.07
C PRO A 336 -25.07 13.51 9.94
N THR A 337 -24.21 12.55 10.24
CA THR A 337 -24.60 11.13 10.30
C THR A 337 -25.23 10.81 11.66
N THR A 338 -25.42 9.51 11.97
CA THR A 338 -25.89 9.08 13.28
C THR A 338 -24.93 9.54 14.39
N GLN A 339 -25.47 10.26 15.38
CA GLN A 339 -24.75 10.57 16.61
C GLN A 339 -24.36 9.26 17.31
N ARG A 340 -23.07 9.12 17.64
CA ARG A 340 -22.52 7.93 18.29
C ARG A 340 -22.32 8.12 19.78
N MET A 341 -21.67 9.20 20.18
CA MET A 341 -21.31 9.47 21.58
C MET A 341 -21.58 10.93 21.87
N GLY A 342 -22.00 11.27 23.09
CA GLY A 342 -22.36 12.65 23.40
C GLY A 342 -22.18 13.06 24.84
N ILE A 343 -21.88 14.35 25.02
CA ILE A 343 -21.93 15.03 26.29
C ILE A 343 -23.38 15.46 26.53
N VAL A 344 -23.86 15.25 27.76
CA VAL A 344 -25.18 15.70 28.23
C VAL A 344 -25.02 16.54 29.49
N ALA A 345 -26.01 17.37 29.81
CA ALA A 345 -26.06 18.17 31.04
C ALA A 345 -25.69 17.35 32.29
N ALA A 346 -26.25 16.14 32.42
CA ALA A 346 -26.00 15.23 33.53
C ALA A 346 -24.52 14.86 33.69
N ASN A 347 -23.82 14.54 32.60
CA ASN A 347 -22.43 14.08 32.65
C ASN A 347 -21.44 15.27 32.64
N ALA A 348 -21.86 16.43 32.15
CA ALA A 348 -21.05 17.65 32.16
C ALA A 348 -21.14 18.45 33.46
N GLY A 349 -22.13 18.15 34.33
CA GLY A 349 -22.33 18.90 35.57
C GLY A 349 -22.80 20.35 35.34
N VAL A 350 -23.48 20.62 34.22
CA VAL A 350 -24.03 21.93 33.86
C VAL A 350 -25.49 21.80 33.44
N SER A 351 -26.27 22.88 33.50
CA SER A 351 -27.69 22.88 33.13
C SER A 351 -27.95 22.72 31.63
N SER A 352 -26.97 23.09 30.79
CA SER A 352 -27.01 22.88 29.35
C SER A 352 -25.60 22.67 28.81
N VAL A 353 -25.48 21.77 27.85
CA VAL A 353 -24.25 21.50 27.09
C VAL A 353 -24.37 21.95 25.65
N TYR A 354 -25.54 22.46 25.26
CA TYR A 354 -25.71 23.09 23.97
C TYR A 354 -24.99 24.43 23.97
N ASN A 355 -24.45 24.78 22.81
CA ASN A 355 -23.72 26.01 22.48
C ASN A 355 -22.18 25.95 22.62
N TRP A 356 -21.55 26.21 21.46
CA TRP A 356 -20.21 26.71 21.12
C TRP A 356 -18.99 25.81 21.44
N ILE A 357 -18.62 25.05 20.39
CA ILE A 357 -17.31 24.49 20.02
C ILE A 357 -16.91 23.19 20.72
N ASP A 358 -17.17 22.10 20.01
CA ASP A 358 -16.55 20.81 20.24
C ASP A 358 -15.07 20.87 19.82
N GLY A 359 -14.19 20.34 20.68
CA GLY A 359 -12.74 20.39 20.48
C GLY A 359 -12.21 19.17 19.74
N GLY A 360 -10.96 18.82 20.04
CA GLY A 360 -10.31 17.62 19.57
C GLY A 360 -10.98 16.33 20.02
N VAL A 361 -10.78 15.28 19.23
CA VAL A 361 -11.19 13.90 19.52
C VAL A 361 -10.00 12.97 19.27
N GLN A 362 -9.77 11.99 20.14
CA GLN A 362 -8.65 11.06 20.08
C GLN A 362 -9.07 9.66 20.51
N ILE A 363 -8.44 8.63 19.95
CA ILE A 363 -8.57 7.24 20.42
C ILE A 363 -7.35 6.90 21.29
N VAL A 364 -7.62 6.40 22.50
CA VAL A 364 -6.61 6.06 23.50
C VAL A 364 -6.93 4.67 24.05
N GLY A 365 -6.20 3.66 23.56
CA GLY A 365 -6.54 2.26 23.86
C GLY A 365 -7.96 1.91 23.40
N SER A 366 -8.81 1.48 24.34
CA SER A 366 -10.23 1.15 24.11
C SER A 366 -11.19 2.33 24.38
N GLU A 367 -10.67 3.53 24.59
CA GLU A 367 -11.44 4.73 24.90
C GLU A 367 -11.39 5.72 23.75
N LEU A 368 -12.47 6.49 23.60
CA LEU A 368 -12.50 7.71 22.83
C LEU A 368 -12.50 8.90 23.79
N TRP A 369 -11.51 9.76 23.64
CA TRP A 369 -11.35 10.98 24.42
C TRP A 369 -11.81 12.17 23.60
N TYR A 370 -12.54 13.08 24.23
CA TYR A 370 -13.19 14.19 23.56
C TYR A 370 -13.16 15.45 24.42
N SER A 371 -12.75 16.57 23.84
CA SER A 371 -12.57 17.84 24.54
C SER A 371 -13.64 18.86 24.18
N LYS A 372 -13.99 19.74 25.13
CA LYS A 372 -14.97 20.81 24.92
C LYS A 372 -14.46 22.15 25.42
N GLN A 373 -14.84 23.22 24.72
CA GLN A 373 -14.26 24.56 24.94
C GLN A 373 -15.16 25.52 25.73
N ALA A 374 -16.49 25.40 25.65
CA ALA A 374 -17.43 26.32 26.30
C ALA A 374 -18.28 25.64 27.41
N ASN A 375 -19.61 25.60 27.27
CA ASN A 375 -20.49 25.05 28.30
C ASN A 375 -20.22 23.56 28.51
N GLY A 376 -19.88 23.15 29.73
CA GLY A 376 -19.38 21.80 29.98
C GLY A 376 -17.98 21.57 29.39
N LYS A 377 -17.10 22.58 29.48
CA LYS A 377 -15.70 22.47 29.07
C LYS A 377 -14.90 21.50 29.93
N GLY A 378 -13.92 20.86 29.31
CA GLY A 378 -13.04 19.87 29.90
C GLY A 378 -12.77 18.71 28.96
N LEU A 379 -12.32 17.59 29.53
CA LEU A 379 -11.93 16.39 28.79
C LEU A 379 -12.74 15.18 29.25
N TYR A 380 -13.38 14.50 28.30
CA TYR A 380 -14.37 13.45 28.51
C TYR A 380 -13.89 12.13 27.91
N LYS A 381 -14.19 11.02 28.56
CA LYS A 381 -13.84 9.66 28.12
C LYS A 381 -15.09 8.85 27.85
N PHE A 382 -15.09 8.15 26.73
CA PHE A 382 -16.15 7.25 26.29
C PHE A 382 -15.56 5.88 25.98
N ASN A 383 -16.34 4.83 26.21
CA ASN A 383 -16.00 3.49 25.78
C ASN A 383 -16.23 3.40 24.27
N LEU A 384 -15.18 3.03 23.52
CA LEU A 384 -15.21 3.03 22.06
C LEU A 384 -16.17 1.97 21.49
N SER A 385 -16.30 0.80 22.14
CA SER A 385 -17.11 -0.30 21.62
C SER A 385 -18.60 -0.15 21.96
N THR A 386 -18.91 0.32 23.18
CA THR A 386 -20.30 0.49 23.64
C THR A 386 -20.85 1.89 23.37
N ASN A 387 -20.02 2.85 22.98
CA ASN A 387 -20.35 4.27 22.83
C ASN A 387 -20.86 4.95 24.12
N THR A 388 -20.57 4.37 25.29
CA THR A 388 -21.07 4.88 26.58
C THR A 388 -20.07 5.80 27.27
N PHE A 389 -20.56 6.81 27.97
CA PHE A 389 -19.72 7.67 28.82
C PHE A 389 -19.03 6.87 29.94
N ILE A 390 -17.76 7.18 30.20
CA ILE A 390 -16.96 6.57 31.28
C ILE A 390 -16.78 7.59 32.41
N SER A 391 -16.07 8.68 32.13
CA SER A 391 -15.69 9.67 33.15
C SER A 391 -15.23 10.99 32.51
N ARG A 392 -15.08 12.02 33.36
CA ARG A 392 -14.32 13.24 33.05
C ARG A 392 -12.93 13.15 33.65
N LEU A 393 -11.96 13.80 33.02
CA LEU A 393 -10.65 14.01 33.61
C LEU A 393 -10.67 15.29 34.45
N SER A 394 -10.92 15.15 35.74
CA SER A 394 -11.23 16.27 36.65
C SER A 394 -10.15 17.36 36.72
N ALA A 395 -8.88 17.01 36.49
CA ALA A 395 -7.78 17.97 36.39
C ALA A 395 -7.98 19.02 35.27
N PHE A 396 -8.80 18.70 34.27
CA PHE A 396 -9.15 19.58 33.16
C PHE A 396 -10.56 20.18 33.30
N ASP A 397 -11.22 20.02 34.44
CA ASP A 397 -12.50 20.67 34.66
C ASP A 397 -12.32 22.19 34.52
N ASN A 398 -13.19 22.81 33.73
CA ASN A 398 -13.14 24.23 33.40
C ASN A 398 -12.05 24.64 32.39
N PHE A 399 -11.28 23.71 31.81
CA PHE A 399 -10.30 24.03 30.77
C PHE A 399 -10.97 24.12 29.39
N SER A 400 -10.82 25.24 28.71
CA SER A 400 -11.33 25.46 27.34
C SER A 400 -10.37 24.84 26.31
N ILE A 401 -10.35 23.52 26.20
CA ILE A 401 -9.38 22.78 25.37
C ILE A 401 -9.83 22.77 23.90
N ARG A 402 -9.07 23.42 23.01
CA ARG A 402 -9.34 23.48 21.56
C ARG A 402 -9.07 22.16 20.87
N ASN A 403 -7.88 21.63 21.11
CA ASN A 403 -7.46 20.35 20.59
C ASN A 403 -6.43 19.75 21.56
N PHE A 404 -6.27 18.44 21.50
CA PHE A 404 -5.27 17.72 22.26
C PHE A 404 -4.81 16.47 21.50
N ILE A 405 -3.64 15.98 21.85
CA ILE A 405 -3.13 14.68 21.41
C ILE A 405 -2.57 13.94 22.62
N VAL A 406 -2.83 12.64 22.68
CA VAL A 406 -2.35 11.78 23.77
C VAL A 406 -1.14 11.00 23.28
N ASP A 407 -0.01 11.27 23.91
CA ASP A 407 1.22 10.53 23.71
C ASP A 407 1.26 9.35 24.69
N GLN A 408 0.84 8.19 24.20
CA GLN A 408 0.84 6.95 24.98
C GLN A 408 2.26 6.43 25.24
N VAL A 409 3.25 6.81 24.41
CA VAL A 409 4.65 6.36 24.56
C VAL A 409 5.30 7.08 25.73
N ASN A 410 5.17 8.41 25.78
CA ASN A 410 5.76 9.21 26.86
C ASN A 410 4.79 9.49 28.02
N SER A 411 3.58 8.94 27.97
CA SER A 411 2.51 9.13 28.97
C SER A 411 2.19 10.61 29.22
N LYS A 412 1.97 11.37 28.14
CA LYS A 412 1.65 12.80 28.19
C LYS A 412 0.36 13.13 27.44
N ILE A 413 -0.29 14.20 27.87
CA ILE A 413 -1.33 14.89 27.10
C ILE A 413 -0.74 16.22 26.66
N TYR A 414 -0.79 16.50 25.37
CA TYR A 414 -0.50 17.82 24.83
C TYR A 414 -1.81 18.47 24.44
N PHE A 415 -2.08 19.69 24.91
CA PHE A 415 -3.39 20.32 24.74
C PHE A 415 -3.29 21.83 24.54
N VAL A 416 -4.22 22.35 23.76
CA VAL A 416 -4.28 23.76 23.37
C VAL A 416 -5.38 24.44 24.17
N LEU A 417 -5.03 25.45 24.97
CA LEU A 417 -6.00 26.27 25.68
C LEU A 417 -6.44 27.45 24.83
N ASN A 418 -7.73 27.45 24.51
CA ASN A 418 -8.35 28.46 23.66
C ASN A 418 -8.68 29.76 24.40
N ASN A 419 -8.96 29.64 25.69
CA ASN A 419 -9.24 30.75 26.59
C ASN A 419 -8.46 30.53 27.89
N ALA A 420 -8.11 31.63 28.55
CA ALA A 420 -7.54 31.56 29.89
C ALA A 420 -8.50 30.84 30.86
N SER A 421 -7.93 30.04 31.75
CA SER A 421 -8.67 29.27 32.75
C SER A 421 -7.92 29.30 34.08
N GLY A 422 -8.50 29.96 35.09
CA GLY A 422 -7.83 30.15 36.37
C GLY A 422 -6.50 30.91 36.18
N SER A 423 -5.39 30.30 36.61
CA SER A 423 -4.03 30.83 36.47
C SER A 423 -3.37 30.52 35.11
N TYR A 424 -4.03 29.78 34.22
CA TYR A 424 -3.47 29.38 32.93
C TYR A 424 -3.92 30.33 31.83
N GLN A 425 -2.97 30.88 31.08
CA GLN A 425 -3.24 31.70 29.89
C GLN A 425 -3.54 30.84 28.65
N THR A 426 -3.95 31.47 27.56
CA THR A 426 -4.03 30.82 26.25
C THR A 426 -2.65 30.31 25.82
N GLY A 427 -2.57 29.14 25.20
CA GLY A 427 -1.30 28.56 24.79
C GLY A 427 -1.35 27.05 24.58
N LEU A 428 -0.22 26.47 24.21
CA LEU A 428 0.00 25.03 24.11
C LEU A 428 0.66 24.52 25.39
N TYR A 429 0.12 23.46 25.96
CA TYR A 429 0.55 22.89 27.24
C TYR A 429 0.80 21.39 27.13
N ARG A 430 1.54 20.84 28.11
CA ARG A 430 1.59 19.40 28.40
C ARG A 430 1.21 19.09 29.83
N SER A 431 0.76 17.86 30.07
CA SER A 431 0.55 17.28 31.39
C SER A 431 0.86 15.78 31.38
N ASN A 432 0.84 15.14 32.55
CA ASN A 432 0.69 13.70 32.67
C ASN A 432 -0.71 13.24 32.19
N LEU A 433 -0.91 11.93 31.98
CA LEU A 433 -2.19 11.35 31.54
C LEU A 433 -3.36 11.56 32.51
N ASP A 434 -3.08 11.82 33.79
CA ASP A 434 -4.07 12.17 34.81
C ASP A 434 -4.38 13.68 34.87
N GLY A 435 -3.67 14.49 34.06
CA GLY A 435 -3.76 15.94 34.05
C GLY A 435 -2.90 16.65 35.11
N SER A 436 -2.09 15.92 35.88
CA SER A 436 -1.11 16.53 36.79
C SER A 436 0.10 17.10 36.03
N SER A 437 0.92 17.92 36.70
CA SER A 437 2.15 18.50 36.15
C SER A 437 1.94 19.31 34.87
N ILE A 438 0.92 20.16 34.85
CA ILE A 438 0.64 21.05 33.71
C ILE A 438 1.80 22.02 33.51
N GLN A 439 2.32 22.08 32.29
CA GLN A 439 3.44 22.93 31.90
C GLN A 439 3.15 23.60 30.56
N LEU A 440 3.43 24.90 30.49
CA LEU A 440 3.36 25.66 29.24
C LEU A 440 4.50 25.23 28.31
N ILE A 441 4.17 25.01 27.03
CA ILE A 441 5.10 24.64 25.96
C ILE A 441 5.34 25.81 25.02
N ASP A 442 4.25 26.51 24.66
CA ASP A 442 4.30 27.65 23.75
C ASP A 442 3.19 28.62 24.12
N GLU A 443 3.55 29.90 24.29
CA GLU A 443 2.61 30.98 24.63
C GLU A 443 1.72 31.35 23.45
N LEU A 444 2.13 31.01 22.23
CA LEU A 444 1.43 31.39 21.00
C LEU A 444 1.25 32.92 20.88
N GLU A 445 2.23 33.69 21.36
CA GLU A 445 2.25 35.14 21.21
C GLU A 445 2.10 35.53 19.74
N GLY A 446 1.22 36.49 19.44
CA GLY A 446 0.99 36.98 18.08
C GLY A 446 0.23 36.02 17.16
N PHE A 447 -0.29 34.90 17.67
CA PHE A 447 -1.14 33.97 16.91
C PHE A 447 -2.44 34.67 16.46
N SER A 448 -2.95 34.30 15.29
CA SER A 448 -4.17 34.85 14.72
C SER A 448 -5.41 34.53 15.56
N ILE A 449 -6.14 35.59 15.91
CA ILE A 449 -7.39 35.46 16.66
C ILE A 449 -8.53 35.34 15.65
N GLU A 450 -8.68 34.15 15.07
CA GLU A 450 -9.80 33.87 14.19
C GLU A 450 -11.08 33.63 14.98
N GLY A 451 -12.12 34.41 14.70
CA GLY A 451 -13.36 34.44 15.48
C GLY A 451 -13.36 35.54 16.54
N SER A 452 -14.24 35.43 17.55
CA SER A 452 -14.34 36.44 18.61
C SER A 452 -14.88 35.87 19.93
N GLY A 453 -14.67 36.60 21.03
CA GLY A 453 -15.12 36.20 22.37
C GLY A 453 -14.43 34.92 22.82
N THR A 454 -15.21 33.92 23.24
CA THR A 454 -14.70 32.59 23.65
C THR A 454 -14.36 31.68 22.47
N GLU A 455 -14.61 32.13 21.23
CA GLU A 455 -14.47 31.39 19.97
C GLU A 455 -13.26 31.89 19.19
N ILE A 456 -12.08 31.61 19.72
CA ILE A 456 -10.81 31.82 19.01
C ILE A 456 -10.44 30.48 18.33
N ALA A 457 -9.97 30.48 17.09
CA ALA A 457 -9.40 29.27 16.49
C ALA A 457 -7.88 29.30 16.60
N LEU A 458 -7.37 28.82 17.74
CA LEU A 458 -5.96 28.45 17.85
C LEU A 458 -5.71 27.13 17.11
N ILE A 459 -4.51 26.56 17.28
CA ILE A 459 -4.06 25.28 16.74
C ILE A 459 -5.22 24.26 16.62
N THR A 460 -5.62 23.99 15.37
CA THR A 460 -6.79 23.15 15.07
C THR A 460 -6.45 21.68 14.92
N SER A 461 -5.17 21.35 14.74
CA SER A 461 -4.67 20.00 14.53
C SER A 461 -3.26 19.85 15.11
N LEU A 462 -2.97 18.66 15.65
CA LEU A 462 -1.69 18.29 16.26
C LEU A 462 -1.23 16.97 15.63
N ALA A 463 0.06 16.87 15.35
CA ALA A 463 0.69 15.63 14.92
C ALA A 463 1.85 15.31 15.87
N ILE A 464 2.13 14.03 16.11
CA ILE A 464 3.19 13.62 17.01
C ILE A 464 4.03 12.54 16.36
N ASP A 465 5.35 12.67 16.43
CA ASP A 465 6.24 11.55 16.20
C ASP A 465 6.33 10.70 17.48
N ARG A 466 5.78 9.49 17.45
CA ARG A 466 5.59 8.59 18.60
C ARG A 466 6.89 7.88 19.01
N ASN A 467 7.94 8.66 19.21
CA ASN A 467 9.25 8.23 19.68
C ASN A 467 9.61 8.98 20.97
N ILE A 468 10.40 8.36 21.86
CA ILE A 468 10.81 8.99 23.13
C ILE A 468 11.54 10.33 22.88
N ALA A 469 12.39 10.36 21.86
CA ALA A 469 13.13 11.56 21.45
C ALA A 469 12.44 12.37 20.33
N GLY A 470 11.18 12.03 20.02
CA GLY A 470 10.41 12.59 18.91
C GLY A 470 9.99 14.04 19.15
N TYR A 471 9.10 14.51 18.28
CA TYR A 471 8.56 15.87 18.34
C TYR A 471 7.04 15.88 18.24
N LEU A 472 6.44 16.83 18.94
CA LEU A 472 5.08 17.32 18.65
C LEU A 472 5.18 18.35 17.53
N TYR A 473 4.23 18.33 16.60
CA TYR A 473 4.13 19.25 15.46
C TYR A 473 2.75 19.91 15.43
N TYR A 474 2.72 21.19 15.04
CA TYR A 474 1.49 21.96 14.96
C TYR A 474 1.63 23.16 14.02
N GLY A 475 0.50 23.59 13.47
CA GLY A 475 0.42 24.81 12.69
C GLY A 475 0.42 26.06 13.57
N TYR A 476 1.34 26.98 13.29
CA TYR A 476 1.35 28.33 13.86
C TYR A 476 0.96 29.34 12.79
N ARG A 477 -0.05 30.17 13.06
CA ARG A 477 -0.58 31.16 12.12
C ARG A 477 -0.54 32.53 12.78
N SER A 478 0.27 33.43 12.25
CA SER A 478 0.44 34.77 12.80
C SER A 478 -0.76 35.64 12.47
N SER A 479 -1.15 36.49 13.43
CA SER A 479 -2.11 37.59 13.23
C SER A 479 -1.69 38.60 12.16
N THR A 480 -0.42 38.60 11.75
CA THR A 480 0.09 39.43 10.64
C THR A 480 -0.10 38.79 9.27
N ASP A 481 -0.29 37.47 9.22
CA ASP A 481 -0.49 36.72 7.98
C ASP A 481 -1.95 36.34 7.75
N VAL A 482 -2.73 36.30 8.83
CA VAL A 482 -4.10 35.80 8.85
C VAL A 482 -4.98 36.76 9.66
N GLY A 483 -6.05 37.24 9.03
CA GLY A 483 -7.03 38.12 9.67
C GLY A 483 -8.00 37.39 10.58
N THR A 484 -8.86 38.14 11.26
CA THR A 484 -9.83 37.59 12.24
C THR A 484 -10.94 36.73 11.63
N THR A 485 -11.12 36.77 10.30
CA THR A 485 -12.05 35.92 9.55
C THR A 485 -11.39 34.66 8.97
N GLY A 486 -10.10 34.47 9.24
CA GLY A 486 -9.24 33.45 8.64
C GLY A 486 -8.80 33.69 7.21
N SER A 487 -9.14 34.87 6.67
CA SER A 487 -8.60 35.36 5.41
C SER A 487 -7.08 35.54 5.48
N VAL A 488 -6.40 35.16 4.40
CA VAL A 488 -4.97 35.38 4.22
C VAL A 488 -4.73 36.86 3.90
N ILE A 489 -4.00 37.56 4.78
CA ILE A 489 -3.71 39.00 4.65
C ILE A 489 -2.22 39.31 4.51
N GLY A 490 -1.35 38.32 4.74
CA GLY A 490 0.09 38.45 4.60
C GLY A 490 0.70 37.36 3.74
N THR A 491 2.03 37.27 3.76
CA THR A 491 2.79 36.35 2.89
C THR A 491 2.99 34.97 3.50
N GLY A 492 2.58 34.76 4.76
CA GLY A 492 2.88 33.54 5.53
C GLY A 492 4.28 33.54 6.15
N ALA A 493 5.05 34.63 6.02
CA ALA A 493 6.44 34.69 6.48
C ALA A 493 6.60 34.51 8.00
N ASN A 494 5.55 34.84 8.77
CA ASN A 494 5.50 34.69 10.22
C ASN A 494 4.69 33.45 10.66
N SER A 495 4.24 32.66 9.69
CA SER A 495 3.43 31.47 9.88
C SER A 495 4.16 30.23 9.39
N GLY A 496 3.74 29.06 9.85
CA GLY A 496 4.26 27.79 9.37
C GLY A 496 4.09 26.66 10.38
N ILE A 497 4.95 25.66 10.28
CA ILE A 497 4.90 24.48 11.15
C ILE A 497 5.89 24.69 12.28
N LYS A 498 5.41 24.66 13.53
CA LYS A 498 6.26 24.60 14.72
C LYS A 498 6.38 23.17 15.22
N ARG A 499 7.47 22.90 15.95
CA ARG A 499 7.72 21.64 16.63
C ARG A 499 8.20 21.85 18.05
N TYR A 500 7.94 20.87 18.91
CA TYR A 500 8.41 20.82 20.29
C TYR A 500 8.98 19.45 20.60
N LYS A 501 10.16 19.38 21.21
CA LYS A 501 10.82 18.10 21.51
C LYS A 501 10.18 17.44 22.72
N LEU A 502 9.75 16.19 22.59
CA LEU A 502 8.87 15.54 23.57
C LEU A 502 9.52 15.35 24.95
N ASP A 503 10.84 15.17 24.99
CA ASP A 503 11.62 15.12 26.24
C ASP A 503 11.72 16.47 26.97
N GLY A 504 11.29 17.57 26.33
CA GLY A 504 11.37 18.94 26.86
C GLY A 504 12.77 19.53 26.92
N SER A 505 13.76 18.93 26.26
CA SER A 505 15.13 19.46 26.19
C SER A 505 15.26 20.70 25.30
N LYS A 506 14.24 21.00 24.49
CA LYS A 506 14.18 22.18 23.61
C LYS A 506 12.85 22.89 23.73
N GLN A 507 12.89 24.21 23.63
CA GLN A 507 11.69 25.03 23.47
C GLN A 507 11.05 24.82 22.08
N ALA A 508 9.80 25.27 21.95
CA ALA A 508 9.10 25.26 20.69
C ALA A 508 9.77 26.15 19.63
N GLU A 509 10.00 25.61 18.44
CA GLU A 509 10.67 26.30 17.33
C GLU A 509 9.96 26.06 15.99
N PHE A 510 10.21 26.90 14.99
CA PHE A 510 9.72 26.64 13.63
C PHE A 510 10.53 25.52 12.97
N LEU A 511 9.82 24.52 12.45
CA LEU A 511 10.35 23.58 11.47
C LEU A 511 10.32 24.19 10.06
N LEU A 512 9.19 24.79 9.69
CA LEU A 512 8.95 25.42 8.39
C LEU A 512 8.31 26.79 8.59
N LYS A 513 8.66 27.76 7.74
CA LYS A 513 8.03 29.09 7.65
C LYS A 513 7.56 29.36 6.22
N GLY A 514 6.68 30.35 6.03
CA GLY A 514 6.19 30.76 4.71
C GLY A 514 4.85 30.13 4.31
N TYR A 515 4.24 29.38 5.23
CA TYR A 515 3.01 28.61 5.05
C TYR A 515 1.97 29.02 6.08
N ILE A 516 0.69 28.85 5.78
CA ILE A 516 -0.44 29.15 6.66
C ILE A 516 -1.21 27.83 6.88
N PRO A 517 -0.78 27.00 7.85
CA PRO A 517 -1.27 25.64 7.98
C PRO A 517 -2.46 25.47 8.93
N TYR A 518 -3.44 24.64 8.55
CA TYR A 518 -4.50 24.18 9.46
C TYR A 518 -4.30 22.72 9.88
N GLY A 519 -4.83 21.79 9.09
CA GLY A 519 -4.74 20.37 9.32
C GLY A 519 -3.29 19.90 9.22
N ILE A 520 -2.91 19.00 10.13
CA ILE A 520 -1.59 18.38 10.16
C ILE A 520 -1.72 16.91 10.55
N ALA A 521 -0.96 16.03 9.93
CA ALA A 521 -0.99 14.61 10.23
C ALA A 521 0.39 13.97 10.06
N MET A 522 0.76 13.10 10.99
CA MET A 522 1.93 12.25 10.83
C MET A 522 1.55 10.98 10.07
N ASP A 523 2.38 10.62 9.12
CA ASP A 523 2.37 9.33 8.46
C ASP A 523 3.46 8.44 9.06
N TYR A 524 3.04 7.51 9.89
CA TYR A 524 3.95 6.68 10.69
C TYR A 524 4.66 5.59 9.89
N VAL A 525 4.18 5.29 8.68
CA VAL A 525 4.82 4.29 7.83
C VAL A 525 5.90 4.98 7.01
N LYS A 526 7.15 4.52 7.16
CA LYS A 526 8.26 4.97 6.31
C LYS A 526 8.00 4.45 4.89
N ARG A 527 7.87 5.37 3.92
CA ARG A 527 7.58 5.07 2.51
C ARG A 527 8.51 5.81 1.58
#